data_AF-A0A7C5UQZ3-F1
#
_entry.id   AF-A0A7C5UQZ3-F1
#
_cell.length_a   1.000
_cell.length_b   1.000
_cell.length_c   1.000
_cell.angle_alpha   90.00
_cell.angle_beta   90.00
_cell.angle_gamma   90.00
#
_symmetry.space_group_name_H-M   'P 1'
#
loop_
_entity.id
_entity.type
_entity.pdbx_description
1 polymer ?
#
loop_
_entity_poly.entity_id
_entity_poly.type
_entity_poly.pdbx_seq_one_letter_code
_entity_poly.pdbx_strand_id
1 'polypeptide(L)' 'MSKVNLATLGASLTIPWVPLEFAQVDDYHCLLVLYQGSYPPHYHNKDEFFLVLSGAVDVEIEGEGTVTLQEKEG' A
#
# COMPACT_ATOMS: atom_id res chain seq x y z
N MET A 1 13.20 -2.73 17.48
CA MET A 1 12.09 -3.50 16.87
C MET A 1 12.61 -4.83 16.35
N SER A 2 11.77 -5.87 16.40
CA SER A 2 12.06 -7.16 15.75
C SER A 2 11.92 -7.03 14.23
N LYS A 3 12.62 -7.87 13.47
CA LYS A 3 12.49 -7.92 12.01
C LYS A 3 11.07 -8.38 11.64
N VAL A 4 10.46 -7.73 10.66
CA VAL A 4 9.17 -8.11 10.07
C VAL A 4 9.40 -8.67 8.67
N ASN A 5 8.82 -9.83 8.37
CA ASN A 5 8.82 -10.38 7.01
C ASN A 5 7.55 -9.93 6.30
N LEU A 6 7.67 -8.89 5.47
CA LEU A 6 6.52 -8.29 4.77
C LEU A 6 5.85 -9.26 3.80
N ALA A 7 6.60 -10.14 3.15
CA ALA A 7 6.03 -11.14 2.22
C ALA A 7 5.15 -12.14 2.97
N THR A 8 5.62 -12.65 4.12
CA THR A 8 4.83 -13.57 4.96
C THR A 8 3.61 -12.87 5.55
N LEU A 9 3.76 -11.64 6.05
CA LEU A 9 2.65 -10.91 6.66
C LEU A 9 1.60 -10.50 5.60
N GLY A 10 2.04 -9.99 4.46
CA GLY A 10 1.17 -9.62 3.34
C GLY A 10 0.36 -10.81 2.80
N ALA A 11 0.98 -11.99 2.68
CA ALA A 11 0.30 -13.21 2.24
C ALA A 11 -0.78 -13.72 3.21
N SER A 12 -0.81 -13.21 4.45
CA SER A 12 -1.84 -13.55 5.45
C SER A 12 -3.08 -12.65 5.38
N LEU A 13 -3.03 -11.55 4.62
CA LEU A 13 -4.17 -10.64 4.46
C LEU A 13 -5.24 -11.27 3.57
N THR A 14 -6.48 -11.33 4.06
CA THR A 14 -7.61 -11.94 3.35
C THR A 14 -8.77 -10.99 3.10
N ILE A 15 -8.76 -9.81 3.73
CA ILE A 15 -9.83 -8.82 3.63
C ILE A 15 -9.30 -7.61 2.84
N PRO A 16 -9.85 -7.32 1.65
CA PRO A 16 -9.42 -6.17 0.86
C PRO A 16 -9.67 -4.84 1.58
N TRP A 17 -8.81 -3.86 1.30
CA TRP A 17 -8.96 -2.46 1.75
C TRP A 17 -8.98 -2.24 3.27
N VAL A 18 -8.57 -3.23 4.07
CA VAL A 18 -8.40 -3.10 5.52
C VAL A 18 -6.91 -2.98 5.85
N PRO A 19 -6.42 -1.79 6.23
CA PRO A 19 -5.01 -1.61 6.55
C PRO A 19 -4.61 -2.34 7.84
N LEU A 20 -3.49 -3.05 7.77
CA LEU A 20 -2.78 -3.57 8.93
C LEU A 20 -1.55 -2.70 9.19
N GLU A 21 -1.57 -1.94 10.28
CA GLU A 21 -0.38 -1.26 10.78
C GLU A 21 0.56 -2.27 11.46
N PHE A 22 1.77 -2.42 10.92
CA PHE A 22 2.75 -3.39 11.45
C PHE A 22 3.94 -2.73 12.14
N ALA A 23 4.15 -1.44 11.92
CA ALA A 23 5.21 -0.65 12.53
C ALA A 23 4.90 0.85 12.42
N GLN A 24 5.60 1.63 13.24
CA GLN A 24 5.66 3.08 13.16
C GLN A 24 7.13 3.49 13.05
N VAL A 25 7.43 4.43 12.16
CA VAL A 25 8.76 5.04 11.98
C VAL A 25 8.59 6.54 12.10
N ASP A 26 9.11 7.12 13.19
CA ASP A 26 8.87 8.51 13.56
C ASP A 26 7.35 8.82 13.56
N ASP A 27 6.93 9.79 12.74
CA ASP A 27 5.53 10.22 12.61
C ASP A 27 4.80 9.52 11.44
N TYR A 28 5.38 8.46 10.87
CA TYR A 28 4.81 7.70 9.75
C TYR A 28 4.34 6.31 10.19
N HIS A 29 3.20 5.91 9.65
CA HIS A 29 2.65 4.57 9.84
C HIS A 29 3.06 3.67 8.69
N CYS A 30 3.58 2.48 8.99
CA CYS A 30 3.85 1.46 7.99
C CYS A 30 2.64 0.52 7.91
N LEU A 31 1.94 0.58 6.78
CA LEU A 31 0.72 -0.17 6.53
C LEU A 31 0.97 -1.29 5.52
N LEU A 32 0.32 -2.43 5.73
CA LEU A 32 0.13 -3.47 4.72
C LEU A 32 -1.36 -3.57 4.40
N VAL A 33 -1.69 -3.64 3.11
CA VAL A 33 -3.08 -3.69 2.66
C VAL A 33 -3.20 -4.64 1.47
N LEU A 34 -4.27 -5.43 1.43
CA LEU A 34 -4.66 -6.18 0.23
C LEU A 34 -5.52 -5.28 -0.66
N TYR A 35 -5.02 -4.95 -1.85
CA TYR A 35 -5.74 -4.16 -2.84
C TYR A 35 -6.49 -5.09 -3.80
N GLN A 36 -7.79 -4.86 -3.99
CA GLN A 36 -8.61 -5.64 -4.92
C GLN A 36 -9.78 -4.82 -5.47
N GLY A 37 -9.85 -4.69 -6.79
CA GLY A 37 -10.84 -3.82 -7.44
C GLY A 37 -10.43 -2.35 -7.36
N SER A 38 -11.40 -1.46 -7.16
CA SER A 38 -11.18 -0.01 -7.13
C SER A 38 -11.56 0.57 -5.77
N TYR A 39 -10.86 1.63 -5.38
CA TYR A 39 -11.14 2.42 -4.18
C TYR A 39 -11.61 3.83 -4.58
N PRO A 40 -12.51 4.48 -3.83
CA PRO A 40 -12.94 5.84 -4.15
C PRO A 40 -11.76 6.83 -4.11
N PRO A 41 -11.81 7.90 -4.90
CA PRO A 41 -10.87 9.01 -4.80
C PRO A 41 -10.84 9.57 -3.37
N HIS A 42 -9.65 9.84 -2.87
CA HIS A 42 -9.43 10.46 -1.57
C HIS A 42 -8.16 11.31 -1.58
N TYR A 43 -7.95 12.08 -0.51
CA TYR A 43 -6.86 13.04 -0.40
C TYR A 43 -6.18 12.96 0.95
N HIS A 44 -4.85 13.12 0.94
CA HIS A 44 -4.01 13.27 2.13
C HIS A 44 -3.24 14.58 2.06
N ASN A 45 -2.97 15.18 3.22
CA ASN A 45 -2.17 16.40 3.35
C ASN A 45 -0.65 16.14 3.43
N LYS A 46 -0.23 14.88 3.25
CA LYS A 46 1.15 14.40 3.21
C LYS A 46 1.29 13.41 2.05
N ASP A 47 2.50 13.24 1.55
CA ASP A 47 2.81 12.23 0.55
C ASP A 47 2.61 10.82 1.13
N GLU A 48 2.12 9.91 0.29
CA GLU A 48 1.96 8.50 0.60
C GLU A 48 2.84 7.68 -0.35
N PHE A 49 3.74 6.88 0.21
CA PHE A 49 4.62 6.01 -0.55
C PHE A 49 4.00 4.61 -0.69
N PHE A 50 4.02 4.07 -1.90
CA PHE A 50 3.55 2.72 -2.22
C PHE A 50 4.72 1.81 -2.57
N LEU A 51 4.68 0.56 -2.10
CA LEU A 51 5.57 -0.50 -2.56
C LEU A 51 4.73 -1.76 -2.79
N VAL A 52 4.64 -2.22 -4.05
CA VAL A 52 3.85 -3.39 -4.39
C VAL A 52 4.64 -4.66 -4.06
N LEU A 53 4.18 -5.44 -3.06
CA LEU A 53 4.84 -6.69 -2.68
C LEU A 53 4.51 -7.86 -3.62
N SER A 54 3.31 -7.86 -4.20
CA SER A 54 2.78 -8.92 -5.08
C SER A 54 1.69 -8.33 -5.98
N GLY A 55 1.69 -8.70 -7.27
CA GLY A 55 0.68 -8.23 -8.22
C GLY A 55 0.99 -6.85 -8.82
N ALA A 56 -0.05 -6.08 -9.08
CA ALA A 56 0.05 -4.73 -9.64
C ALA A 56 -1.03 -3.82 -9.06
N VAL A 57 -0.75 -2.52 -8.98
CA VAL A 57 -1.67 -1.48 -8.51
C VAL A 57 -1.65 -0.32 -9.50
N ASP A 58 -2.83 0.12 -9.92
CA ASP A 58 -3.00 1.36 -10.66
C ASP A 58 -3.33 2.48 -9.66
N VAL A 59 -2.56 3.56 -9.70
CA VAL A 59 -2.79 4.78 -8.93
C VAL A 59 -3.25 5.87 -9.90
N GLU A 60 -4.52 6.23 -9.80
CA GLU A 60 -5.11 7.31 -10.59
C GLU A 60 -4.92 8.64 -9.87
N ILE A 61 -4.18 9.57 -10.49
CA ILE A 61 -3.90 10.90 -9.98
C ILE A 61 -4.69 11.91 -10.81
N GLU A 62 -5.57 12.65 -10.15
CA GLU A 62 -6.41 13.66 -10.80
C GLU A 62 -5.53 14.71 -11.52
N GLY A 63 -5.73 14.85 -12.83
CA GLY A 63 -4.98 15.78 -13.66
C GLY A 63 -3.62 15.29 -14.18
N GLU A 64 -3.09 14.18 -13.67
CA GLU A 64 -1.79 13.62 -14.08
C GLU A 64 -1.90 12.26 -14.80
N GLY A 65 -3.00 11.54 -14.59
CA GLY A 65 -3.27 10.25 -15.22
C GLY A 65 -3.02 9.08 -14.29
N THR A 66 -2.79 7.89 -14.87
CA THR A 66 -2.62 6.65 -14.12
C THR A 66 -1.15 6.23 -14.11
N VAL A 67 -0.64 5.92 -12.92
CA VAL A 67 0.65 5.24 -12.73
C VAL A 67 0.38 3.80 -12.36
N THR A 68 0.89 2.86 -13.16
CA THR A 68 0.84 1.43 -12.84
C THR A 68 2.14 1.01 -12.14
N LEU A 69 2.04 0.52 -10.92
CA LEU A 69 3.13 -0.09 -10.17
C LEU A 69 3.05 -1.61 -10.29
N GLN A 70 4.10 -2.24 -10.79
CA GLN A 70 4.27 -3.69 -10.84
C GLN A 70 4.89 -4.21 -9.54
N GLU A 71 4.94 -5.54 -9.39
CA GLU A 71 5.59 -6.19 -8.27
C GLU A 71 7.03 -5.70 -8.07
N LYS A 72 7.36 -5.30 -6.84
CA LYS A 72 8.64 -4.72 -6.39
C LYS A 72 8.92 -3.29 -6.90
N GLU A 73 7.91 -2.59 -7.41
CA GLU A 73 8.01 -1.16 -7.76
C GLU A 73 7.36 -0.27 -6.67
N GLY A 74 7.85 0.96 -6.58
CA GLY A 74 7.40 2.04 -5.71
C GLY A 74 7.96 3.40 -6.14
#